data_AF-A0A6L5ZU85-F1
#
_entry.id   AF-A0A6L5ZU85-F1
#
_cell.length_a   1.000
_cell.length_b   1.000
_cell.length_c   1.000
_cell.angle_alpha   90.00
_cell.angle_beta   90.00
_cell.angle_gamma   90.00
#
_symmetry.space_group_name_H-M   'P 1'
#
loop_
_entity.id
_entity.type
_entity.pdbx_description
1 polymer ?
#
loop_
_entity_poly.entity_id
_entity_poly.type
_entity_poly.pdbx_seq_one_letter_code
_entity_poly.pdbx_strand_id
1 'polypeptide(L)'
;MGEFKGTPATGDLTVALSNDELHILINLVEQLLELLGERNFAHHYQSDDPFAQLMAAQLMNMEPLSAPEDPVLNRLLPNAYADPEAADEFRKYTEPRLRQIKQQHLMYLREQLVFPVDHELPKADISITDAQQWLLAINDVRLALAVRLNVTPDSFE
;
A
#
# COMPACT_ATOMS: atom_id res chain seq x y z
N MET A 1 -8.35 -20.73 9.32
CA MET A 1 -8.32 -19.37 9.88
C MET A 1 -6.96 -19.20 10.50
N GLY A 2 -6.21 -18.21 10.05
CA GLY A 2 -4.85 -17.97 10.54
C GLY A 2 -4.79 -17.73 12.04
N GLU A 3 -3.72 -18.20 12.68
CA GLU A 3 -3.51 -18.08 14.12
C GLU A 3 -2.29 -17.20 14.41
N PHE A 4 -2.49 -16.09 15.12
CA PHE A 4 -1.38 -15.30 15.66
C PHE A 4 -0.90 -15.95 16.96
N LYS A 5 0.40 -16.24 17.03
CA LYS A 5 1.05 -16.82 18.21
C LYS A 5 2.20 -15.91 18.61
N GLY A 6 2.33 -15.65 19.90
CA GLY A 6 3.48 -14.91 20.40
C GLY A 6 3.57 -14.99 21.92
N THR A 7 4.79 -14.86 22.43
CA THR A 7 5.05 -14.81 23.87
C THR A 7 5.55 -13.41 24.22
N PRO A 8 4.83 -12.64 25.06
CA PRO A 8 5.25 -11.27 25.41
C PRO A 8 6.62 -11.21 26.10
N ALA A 9 7.10 -12.32 26.63
CA ALA A 9 8.39 -12.43 27.31
C ALA A 9 9.60 -12.54 26.34
N THR A 10 9.42 -13.09 25.14
CA THR A 10 10.51 -13.22 24.14
C THR A 10 10.42 -12.22 23.00
N GLY A 11 9.25 -11.60 22.80
CA GLY A 11 9.03 -10.67 21.69
C GLY A 11 8.83 -11.36 20.33
N ASP A 12 8.83 -12.71 20.31
CA ASP A 12 8.59 -13.48 19.09
C ASP A 12 7.11 -13.43 18.74
N LEU A 13 6.80 -12.84 17.59
CA LEU A 13 5.47 -12.81 16.99
C LEU A 13 5.49 -13.69 15.75
N THR A 14 4.51 -14.58 15.64
CA THR A 14 4.35 -15.48 14.50
C THR A 14 2.90 -15.51 14.05
N VAL A 15 2.68 -15.68 12.75
CA VAL A 15 1.34 -15.89 12.19
C VAL A 15 1.33 -17.16 11.36
N ALA A 16 0.39 -18.04 11.68
CA ALA A 16 0.16 -19.26 10.92
C ALA A 16 -0.86 -18.96 9.80
N LEU A 17 -0.49 -19.18 8.54
CA LEU A 17 -1.36 -18.96 7.38
C LEU A 17 -1.48 -20.24 6.55
N SER A 18 -2.69 -20.55 6.10
CA SER A 18 -2.95 -21.60 5.11
C SER A 18 -2.51 -21.18 3.71
N ASN A 19 -2.34 -22.14 2.81
CA ASN A 19 -2.00 -21.87 1.41
C ASN A 19 -2.97 -20.88 0.74
N ASP A 20 -4.28 -21.06 0.92
CA ASP A 20 -5.29 -20.14 0.38
C ASP A 20 -5.14 -18.72 0.92
N GLU A 21 -4.92 -18.57 2.23
CA GLU A 21 -4.71 -17.26 2.88
C GLU A 21 -3.44 -16.58 2.36
N LEU A 22 -2.36 -17.32 2.13
CA LEU A 22 -1.12 -16.82 1.54
C LEU A 22 -1.35 -16.27 0.13
N HIS A 23 -2.02 -17.04 -0.73
CA HIS A 23 -2.32 -16.63 -2.10
C HIS A 23 -3.26 -15.42 -2.15
N ILE A 24 -4.26 -15.36 -1.27
CA ILE A 24 -5.15 -14.19 -1.19
C ILE A 24 -4.36 -12.95 -0.78
N LEU A 25 -3.55 -13.04 0.27
CA LEU A 25 -2.79 -11.90 0.79
C LEU A 25 -1.76 -11.39 -0.22
N ILE A 26 -0.98 -12.27 -0.85
CA ILE A 26 0.04 -11.83 -1.80
C ILE A 26 -0.59 -11.15 -3.02
N ASN A 27 -1.70 -11.68 -3.55
CA ASN A 27 -2.42 -11.07 -4.66
C ASN A 27 -2.94 -9.66 -4.31
N LEU A 28 -3.53 -9.50 -3.12
CA LEU A 28 -4.02 -8.19 -2.68
C LEU A 28 -2.89 -7.17 -2.48
N VAL A 29 -1.76 -7.63 -1.93
CA VAL A 29 -0.58 -6.79 -1.71
C VAL A 29 0.01 -6.35 -3.04
N GLU A 30 0.12 -7.25 -4.02
CA GLU A 30 0.64 -6.94 -5.36
C GLU A 30 -0.27 -5.96 -6.12
N GLN A 31 -1.59 -6.17 -6.09
CA GLN A 31 -2.55 -5.22 -6.65
C GLN A 31 -2.44 -3.83 -6.02
N LEU A 32 -2.21 -3.75 -4.70
CA LEU A 32 -2.01 -2.48 -4.03
C LEU A 32 -0.67 -1.82 -4.38
N LEU A 33 0.40 -2.60 -4.52
CA LEU A 33 1.69 -2.08 -4.97
C LEU A 33 1.60 -1.52 -6.39
N GLU A 34 0.91 -2.21 -7.28
CA GLU A 34 0.64 -1.75 -8.65
C GLU A 34 -0.16 -0.43 -8.63
N LEU A 35 -1.29 -0.40 -7.92
CA LEU A 35 -2.14 0.78 -7.80
C LEU A 35 -1.41 1.99 -7.17
N LEU A 36 -0.55 1.75 -6.19
CA LEU A 36 0.29 2.80 -5.60
C LEU A 36 1.40 3.26 -6.55
N GLY A 37 1.82 2.41 -7.48
CA GLY A 37 2.82 2.67 -8.50
C GLY A 37 2.30 3.34 -9.77
N GLU A 38 1.01 3.24 -10.10
CA GLU A 38 0.41 3.81 -11.33
C GLU A 38 0.66 5.33 -11.50
N ARG A 39 0.67 6.08 -10.38
CA ARG A 39 0.99 7.52 -10.38
C ARG A 39 2.48 7.83 -10.24
N ASN A 40 3.38 6.87 -10.36
CA ASN A 40 4.81 7.19 -10.47
C ASN A 40 4.99 8.01 -11.75
N PHE A 41 5.03 9.33 -11.57
CA PHE A 41 5.22 10.39 -12.55
C PHE A 41 6.44 10.19 -13.46
N ALA A 42 7.31 9.22 -13.13
CA ALA A 42 8.37 8.74 -14.00
C ALA A 42 7.86 8.11 -15.30
N HIS A 43 6.66 7.51 -15.35
CA HIS A 43 6.20 6.79 -16.55
C HIS A 43 5.79 7.69 -17.71
N HIS A 44 5.37 8.94 -17.46
CA HIS A 44 5.03 9.88 -18.55
C HIS A 44 6.23 10.66 -19.10
N TYR A 45 7.37 10.60 -18.40
CA TYR A 45 8.59 11.35 -18.76
C TYR A 45 9.84 10.47 -18.71
N GLN A 46 9.71 9.17 -18.95
CA GLN A 46 10.82 8.25 -19.24
C GLN A 46 11.41 8.62 -20.61
N SER A 47 12.13 9.74 -20.64
CA SER A 47 12.99 10.15 -21.74
C SER A 47 14.43 9.98 -21.26
N ASP A 48 15.28 9.37 -22.09
CA ASP A 48 16.73 9.29 -21.84
C ASP A 48 17.42 10.67 -21.98
N ASP A 49 16.68 11.72 -22.38
CA ASP A 49 17.21 13.08 -22.52
C ASP A 49 17.23 13.83 -21.16
N PRO A 50 18.41 14.25 -20.68
CA PRO A 50 18.54 15.05 -19.47
C PRO A 50 17.75 16.37 -19.51
N PHE A 51 17.56 16.98 -20.68
CA PHE A 51 16.79 18.22 -20.79
C PHE A 51 15.29 17.97 -20.65
N ALA A 52 14.76 16.93 -21.32
CA ALA A 52 13.38 16.49 -21.13
C ALA A 52 13.07 16.15 -19.67
N GLN A 53 14.00 15.51 -18.95
CA GLN A 53 13.85 15.21 -17.51
C GLN A 53 13.76 16.48 -16.65
N LEU A 54 14.57 17.50 -16.94
CA LEU A 54 14.51 18.79 -16.24
C LEU A 54 13.22 19.55 -16.53
N MET A 55 12.74 19.52 -17.78
CA MET A 55 11.47 20.13 -18.16
C MET A 55 10.27 19.43 -17.52
N ALA A 56 10.28 18.10 -17.50
CA ALA A 56 9.29 17.30 -16.78
C ALA A 56 9.25 17.66 -15.30
N ALA A 57 10.41 17.74 -14.63
CA ALA A 57 10.50 18.12 -13.22
C ALA A 57 9.97 19.54 -12.96
N GLN A 58 10.19 20.49 -13.88
CA GLN A 58 9.62 21.84 -13.76
C GLN A 58 8.10 21.85 -13.99
N LEU A 59 7.59 21.14 -14.99
CA LEU A 59 6.15 21.11 -15.30
C LEU A 59 5.34 20.41 -14.19
N MET A 60 5.88 19.31 -13.68
CA MET A 60 5.43 18.60 -12.48
C MET A 60 5.32 19.51 -11.24
N ASN A 61 6.16 20.54 -11.16
CA ASN A 61 6.13 21.52 -10.09
C ASN A 61 5.12 22.66 -10.32
N MET A 62 4.41 22.70 -11.44
CA MET A 62 3.51 23.80 -11.79
C MET A 62 2.03 23.37 -11.81
N GLU A 63 1.72 22.10 -12.00
CA GLU A 63 0.34 21.60 -11.98
C GLU A 63 -0.11 21.18 -10.57
N PRO A 64 -1.33 21.58 -10.14
CA PRO A 64 -1.96 21.02 -8.95
C PRO A 64 -2.10 19.51 -9.09
N LEU A 65 -1.78 18.78 -8.03
CA LEU A 65 -1.88 17.33 -8.06
C LEU A 65 -3.31 16.95 -7.67
N SER A 66 -4.15 16.63 -8.65
CA SER A 66 -5.57 16.33 -8.41
C SER A 66 -5.77 15.04 -7.63
N ALA A 67 -6.91 14.94 -6.94
CA ALA A 67 -7.30 13.73 -6.23
C ALA A 67 -7.28 12.47 -7.13
N PRO A 68 -6.89 11.30 -6.61
CA PRO A 68 -7.01 10.02 -7.34
C PRO A 68 -8.44 9.75 -7.83
N GLU A 69 -8.59 9.16 -9.01
CA GLU A 69 -9.90 8.70 -9.48
C GLU A 69 -10.32 7.39 -8.79
N ASP A 70 -9.36 6.51 -8.50
CA ASP A 70 -9.66 5.24 -7.83
C ASP A 70 -10.08 5.49 -6.36
N PRO A 71 -11.24 4.95 -5.92
CA PRO A 71 -11.76 5.17 -4.57
C PRO A 71 -10.87 4.56 -3.47
N VAL A 72 -10.12 3.50 -3.76
CA VAL A 72 -9.13 2.91 -2.85
C VAL A 72 -8.00 3.89 -2.62
N LEU A 73 -7.48 4.52 -3.67
CA LEU A 73 -6.45 5.55 -3.55
C LEU A 73 -6.96 6.77 -2.78
N ASN A 74 -8.20 7.20 -3.00
CA ASN A 74 -8.80 8.26 -2.19
C ASN A 74 -8.88 7.91 -0.71
N ARG A 75 -9.16 6.64 -0.38
CA ARG A 75 -9.21 6.16 1.00
C ARG A 75 -7.83 6.07 1.64
N LEU A 76 -6.83 5.61 0.89
CA LEU A 76 -5.45 5.46 1.36
C LEU A 76 -4.72 6.82 1.42
N LEU A 77 -5.04 7.75 0.53
CA LEU A 77 -4.39 9.06 0.36
C LEU A 77 -5.43 10.18 0.52
N PRO A 78 -5.98 10.37 1.74
CA PRO A 78 -7.08 11.28 1.98
C PRO A 78 -6.66 12.74 1.79
N ASN A 79 -7.64 13.59 1.43
CA ASN A 79 -7.46 15.04 1.42
C ASN A 79 -7.17 15.56 2.83
N ALA A 80 -6.16 16.44 2.96
CA ALA A 80 -5.86 17.11 4.22
C ALA A 80 -6.81 18.27 4.53
N TYR A 81 -7.41 18.86 3.50
CA TYR A 81 -8.29 20.02 3.58
C TYR A 81 -9.60 19.76 2.83
N ALA A 82 -10.67 20.45 3.26
CA ALA A 82 -11.96 20.40 2.56
C ALA A 82 -11.96 21.27 1.28
N ASP A 83 -11.12 22.31 1.25
CA ASP A 83 -10.92 23.16 0.09
C ASP A 83 -10.08 22.42 -0.98
N PRO A 84 -10.59 22.23 -2.22
CA PRO A 84 -9.89 21.47 -3.25
C PRO A 84 -8.54 22.07 -3.66
N GLU A 85 -8.43 23.39 -3.78
CA GLU A 85 -7.17 24.03 -4.19
C GLU A 85 -6.08 23.83 -3.13
N ALA A 86 -6.40 24.09 -1.86
CA ALA A 86 -5.48 23.82 -0.76
C ALA A 86 -5.16 22.32 -0.61
N ALA A 87 -6.11 21.43 -0.88
CA ALA A 87 -5.88 19.99 -0.84
C ALA A 87 -4.89 19.53 -1.93
N ASP A 88 -5.03 20.04 -3.16
CA ASP A 88 -4.16 19.69 -4.29
C ASP A 88 -2.73 20.23 -4.08
N GLU A 89 -2.59 21.47 -3.56
CA GLU A 89 -1.29 22.04 -3.21
C GLU A 89 -0.60 21.22 -2.11
N PHE A 90 -1.33 20.84 -1.06
CA PHE A 90 -0.78 20.00 0.00
C PHE A 90 -0.38 18.61 -0.52
N ARG A 91 -1.21 18.02 -1.38
CA ARG A 91 -1.01 16.69 -1.96
C ARG A 91 0.27 16.63 -2.78
N LYS A 92 0.56 17.68 -3.55
CA LYS A 92 1.81 17.82 -4.31
C LYS A 92 3.07 17.57 -3.48
N TYR A 93 3.10 18.08 -2.25
CA TYR A 93 4.27 17.97 -1.38
C TYR A 93 4.28 16.72 -0.48
N THR A 94 3.13 16.04 -0.33
CA THR A 94 2.98 14.97 0.68
C THR A 94 2.66 13.60 0.10
N GLU A 95 1.87 13.53 -0.98
CA GLU A 95 1.45 12.27 -1.59
C GLU A 95 2.64 11.40 -2.05
N PRO A 96 3.71 11.93 -2.68
CA PRO A 96 4.84 11.09 -3.09
C PRO A 96 5.49 10.37 -1.90
N ARG A 97 5.67 11.08 -0.77
CA ARG A 97 6.23 10.51 0.46
C ARG A 97 5.27 9.50 1.09
N LEU A 98 3.98 9.80 1.13
CA LEU A 98 2.97 8.88 1.66
C LEU A 98 2.87 7.59 0.84
N ARG A 99 2.92 7.68 -0.50
CA ARG A 99 2.98 6.52 -1.39
C ARG A 99 4.21 5.67 -1.12
N GLN A 100 5.38 6.28 -1.03
CA GLN A 100 6.63 5.57 -0.73
C GLN A 100 6.55 4.82 0.60
N ILE A 101 6.05 5.45 1.66
CA ILE A 101 5.88 4.83 2.98
C ILE A 101 4.93 3.62 2.89
N LYS A 102 3.78 3.77 2.22
CA LYS A 102 2.81 2.67 2.04
C LYS A 102 3.39 1.52 1.21
N GLN A 103 4.13 1.83 0.14
CA GLN A 103 4.82 0.82 -0.65
C GLN A 103 5.85 0.06 0.19
N GLN A 104 6.62 0.73 1.05
CA GLN A 104 7.57 0.05 1.95
C GLN A 104 6.88 -0.93 2.87
N HIS A 105 5.75 -0.55 3.47
CA HIS A 105 4.97 -1.44 4.33
C HIS A 105 4.49 -2.68 3.57
N LEU A 106 3.94 -2.49 2.37
CA LEU A 106 3.43 -3.57 1.52
C LEU A 106 4.55 -4.47 0.98
N MET A 107 5.71 -3.91 0.65
CA MET A 107 6.89 -4.67 0.25
C MET A 107 7.40 -5.57 1.39
N TYR A 108 7.46 -5.04 2.61
CA TYR A 108 7.80 -5.83 3.80
C TYR A 108 6.82 -6.99 4.00
N LEU A 109 5.52 -6.75 3.83
CA LEU A 109 4.49 -7.79 3.88
C LEU A 109 4.71 -8.85 2.78
N ARG A 110 4.93 -8.40 1.54
CA ARG A 110 5.18 -9.26 0.37
C ARG A 110 6.39 -10.17 0.57
N GLU A 111 7.51 -9.64 1.03
CA GLU A 111 8.77 -10.39 1.22
C GLU A 111 8.57 -11.63 2.11
N GLN A 112 7.72 -11.55 3.13
CA GLN A 112 7.43 -12.69 4.01
C GLN A 112 6.50 -13.73 3.38
N LEU A 113 5.66 -13.32 2.42
CA LEU A 113 4.68 -14.17 1.75
C LEU A 113 5.25 -14.88 0.51
N VAL A 114 6.24 -14.29 -0.17
CA VAL A 114 6.79 -14.83 -1.43
C VAL A 114 7.34 -16.25 -1.25
N PHE A 115 8.21 -16.49 -0.27
CA PHE A 115 8.81 -17.81 -0.07
C PHE A 115 7.77 -18.93 0.11
N PRO A 116 6.81 -18.82 1.07
CA PRO A 116 5.84 -19.89 1.27
C PRO A 116 4.87 -20.07 0.09
N VAL A 117 4.59 -19.00 -0.68
CA VAL A 117 3.78 -19.06 -1.91
C VAL A 117 4.54 -19.77 -3.04
N ASP A 118 5.78 -19.36 -3.32
CA ASP A 118 6.61 -19.93 -4.41
C ASP A 118 6.91 -21.42 -4.20
N HIS A 119 6.96 -21.87 -2.95
CA HIS A 119 7.20 -23.27 -2.59
C HIS A 119 5.91 -24.07 -2.35
N GLU A 120 4.74 -23.48 -2.65
CA GLU A 120 3.41 -24.09 -2.51
C GLU A 120 3.20 -24.75 -1.13
N LEU A 121 3.65 -24.08 -0.06
CA LEU A 121 3.55 -24.66 1.27
C LEU A 121 2.07 -24.80 1.65
N PRO A 122 1.63 -25.96 2.17
CA PRO A 122 0.23 -26.15 2.57
C PRO A 122 -0.17 -25.25 3.75
N LYS A 123 0.82 -24.89 4.57
CA LYS A 123 0.72 -23.97 5.71
C LYS A 123 2.09 -23.37 6.00
N ALA A 124 2.14 -22.10 6.39
CA ALA A 124 3.36 -21.42 6.78
C ALA A 124 3.20 -20.74 8.14
N ASP A 125 4.19 -20.91 9.02
CA ASP A 125 4.33 -20.12 10.24
C ASP A 125 5.34 -18.99 9.94
N ILE A 126 4.83 -17.77 9.75
CA ILE A 126 5.62 -16.60 9.40
C ILE A 126 6.07 -15.90 10.67
N SER A 127 7.38 -15.69 10.83
CA SER A 127 7.94 -14.89 11.93
C SER A 127 7.91 -13.40 11.58
N ILE A 128 7.29 -12.61 12.44
CA ILE A 128 7.10 -11.16 12.29
C ILE A 128 8.20 -10.45 13.08
N THR A 129 9.21 -9.97 12.38
CA THR A 129 10.36 -9.27 12.98
C THR A 129 10.08 -7.80 13.29
N ASP A 130 9.18 -7.17 12.54
CA ASP A 130 8.69 -5.81 12.73
C ASP A 130 7.16 -5.82 12.70
N ALA A 131 6.58 -5.88 13.90
CA ALA A 131 5.13 -5.93 14.07
C ALA A 131 4.44 -4.64 13.61
N GLN A 132 5.12 -3.49 13.70
CA GLN A 132 4.53 -2.22 13.33
C GLN A 132 4.38 -2.13 11.81
N GLN A 133 5.44 -2.45 11.07
CA GLN A 133 5.41 -2.52 9.60
C GLN A 133 4.33 -3.49 9.11
N TRP A 134 4.26 -4.68 9.73
CA TRP A 134 3.26 -5.68 9.40
C TRP A 134 1.82 -5.19 9.60
N LEU A 135 1.54 -4.59 10.77
CA LEU A 135 0.21 -4.06 11.09
C LEU A 135 -0.19 -2.90 10.19
N LEU A 136 0.76 -2.02 9.82
CA LEU A 136 0.50 -0.93 8.89
C LEU A 136 0.14 -1.46 7.49
N ALA A 137 0.87 -2.46 7.00
CA ALA A 137 0.59 -3.11 5.72
C ALA A 137 -0.79 -3.79 5.71
N ILE A 138 -1.11 -4.58 6.75
CA ILE A 138 -2.42 -5.23 6.89
C ILE A 138 -3.56 -4.21 7.01
N ASN A 139 -3.33 -3.09 7.69
CA ASN A 139 -4.32 -2.02 7.75
C ASN A 139 -4.58 -1.39 6.36
N ASP A 140 -3.55 -1.19 5.54
CA ASP A 140 -3.72 -0.69 4.18
C ASP A 140 -4.50 -1.70 3.31
N VAL A 141 -4.21 -3.00 3.41
CA VAL A 141 -4.98 -4.08 2.76
C VAL A 141 -6.45 -4.06 3.21
N ARG A 142 -6.70 -3.94 4.53
CA ARG A 142 -8.06 -3.88 5.10
C ARG A 142 -8.84 -2.69 4.55
N LEU A 143 -8.22 -1.51 4.49
CA LEU A 143 -8.87 -0.31 3.97
C LEU A 143 -9.23 -0.44 2.49
N ALA A 144 -8.34 -1.03 1.70
CA ALA A 144 -8.59 -1.29 0.28
C ALA A 144 -9.74 -2.27 0.05
N LEU A 145 -9.74 -3.39 0.79
CA LEU A 145 -10.81 -4.37 0.74
C LEU A 145 -12.16 -3.77 1.15
N ALA A 146 -12.19 -2.97 2.22
CA ALA A 146 -13.43 -2.33 2.67
C ALA A 146 -14.05 -1.45 1.56
N VAL A 147 -13.22 -0.72 0.80
CA VAL A 147 -13.69 0.09 -0.33
C VAL A 147 -14.20 -0.80 -1.48
N ARG A 148 -13.43 -1.82 -1.88
CA ARG A 148 -13.79 -2.72 -2.99
C ARG A 148 -15.08 -3.52 -2.70
N LEU A 149 -15.28 -3.89 -1.44
CA LEU A 149 -16.46 -4.62 -0.96
C LEU A 149 -17.61 -3.69 -0.54
N ASN A 150 -17.42 -2.37 -0.68
CA ASN A 150 -18.39 -1.35 -0.28
C ASN A 150 -18.89 -1.49 1.17
N VAL A 151 -17.99 -1.86 2.08
CA VAL A 151 -18.26 -2.00 3.52
C VAL A 151 -18.29 -0.61 4.15
N THR A 152 -19.47 -0.21 4.64
CA THR A 152 -19.72 1.05 5.34
C THR A 152 -19.92 0.81 6.84
N PRO A 153 -19.78 1.84 7.69
CA PRO A 153 -20.12 1.72 9.11
C PRO A 153 -21.55 1.21 9.35
N ASP A 154 -22.48 1.57 8.45
CA ASP A 154 -23.89 1.19 8.52
C ASP A 154 -24.16 -0.24 8.01
N SER A 155 -23.15 -0.94 7.48
CA SER A 155 -23.29 -2.32 6.98
C SER A 155 -23.48 -3.36 8.09
N PHE A 156 -23.41 -2.95 9.35
CA PHE A 156 -23.52 -3.80 10.53
C PHE A 156 -24.76 -3.47 11.40
N GLU A 157 -25.69 -2.65 10.90
CA GLU A 157 -27.05 -2.51 11.43
C GLU A 157 -28.03 -3.47 10.74
#